data_AF-A0A158JR39-F1
#
_entry.id   AF-A0A158JR39-F1
#
_cell.length_a   1.000
_cell.length_b   1.000
_cell.length_c   1.000
_cell.angle_alpha   90.00
_cell.angle_beta   90.00
_cell.angle_gamma   90.00
#
_symmetry.space_group_name_H-M   'P 1'
#
loop_
_entity.id
_entity.type
_entity.pdbx_description
1 polymer ?
#
loop_
_entity_poly.entity_id
_entity_poly.type
_entity_poly.pdbx_seq_one_letter_code
_entity_poly.pdbx_strand_id
1 'polypeptide(L)'
;MLLAAGVVLAVLPLSRGVAWSVTCAACAAGAALIAWHTLRLRRAFEQNAATLSALGRSTALGNLPGALRTRMPLVLVVGDALEQVFANGRAVHVGAGAIWLRVNKPRDLPGLALAVKAWRGDRSPDGVVLTLTPDTHTDDTLTQTLRAHRQALGDTARLLATHVPGYVAVYQRLTQDDSPHWFGLSATAPLRDVRQFEGVMQAAEAEARATGRARPEARAAGLASLIGWTWEVVNGVLRDPRQPASPWPLHGAAWIDCGPASNRVEAPWQAHLRSRTCLDPAPLAASSMPWPLPEPLIDACPRRAWVPPRLRAFAHAIAMLACALALACWGAAKNNQVLMNQVAANLARFTGTPAEHDSARRAALAALTADRDRLDRYERTGVPLRLCFGMYRGAALLPVLDRAIASYEPPPSPPTIITLDSMSLFDSGRAQLKPGSTRALVGALEMIKAQPGKRILVAGHTDNLGDRESNQRLSIARASAVRDWLMEAAATPASAFAIQGYGDSRPIADNRTPEGRARNRRVEITLVPERPGA
;
A
#
# COMPACT_ATOMS: atom_id res chain seq x y z
N MET A 1 -8.17 -5.96 3.35
CA MET A 1 -8.67 -5.03 4.39
C MET A 1 -8.01 -5.30 5.73
N LEU A 2 -8.17 -6.48 6.34
CA LEU A 2 -7.54 -6.83 7.63
C LEU A 2 -6.01 -6.66 7.64
N LEU A 3 -5.34 -7.08 6.57
CA LEU A 3 -3.88 -6.99 6.47
C LEU A 3 -3.38 -5.54 6.39
N ALA A 4 -4.11 -4.66 5.69
CA ALA A 4 -3.81 -3.23 5.64
C ALA A 4 -4.06 -2.56 7.00
N ALA A 5 -5.16 -2.90 7.67
CA ALA A 5 -5.47 -2.43 9.03
C ALA A 5 -4.37 -2.81 10.03
N GLY A 6 -3.87 -4.05 9.97
CA GLY A 6 -2.77 -4.52 10.81
C GLY A 6 -1.48 -3.70 10.61
N VAL A 7 -1.10 -3.41 9.36
CA VAL A 7 0.09 -2.60 9.07
C VAL A 7 -0.06 -1.16 9.57
N VAL A 8 -1.23 -0.55 9.35
CA VAL A 8 -1.54 0.82 9.79
C VAL A 8 -1.52 0.95 11.32
N LEU A 9 -2.13 0.00 12.04
CA LEU A 9 -2.25 0.07 13.50
C LEU A 9 -0.99 -0.37 14.23
N ALA A 10 -0.24 -1.34 13.70
CA ALA A 10 0.87 -1.96 14.42
C ALA A 10 2.25 -1.41 14.04
N VAL A 11 2.42 -0.81 12.85
CA VAL A 11 3.76 -0.53 12.30
C VAL A 11 3.94 0.91 11.84
N LEU A 12 2.94 1.54 11.21
CA LEU A 12 3.09 2.90 10.72
C LEU A 12 3.35 3.91 11.86
N PRO A 13 4.19 4.94 11.63
CA PRO A 13 4.53 5.97 12.61
C PRO A 13 3.40 7.00 12.77
N LEU A 14 2.16 6.53 12.95
CA LEU A 14 0.97 7.35 13.12
C LEU A 14 0.55 7.35 14.58
N SER A 15 -0.10 8.44 15.02
CA SER A 15 -0.76 8.45 16.31
C SER A 15 -1.94 7.46 16.30
N ARG A 16 -2.24 6.85 17.45
CA ARG A 16 -3.30 5.82 17.55
C ARG A 16 -4.65 6.31 17.01
N GLY A 17 -5.00 7.58 17.23
CA GLY A 17 -6.24 8.18 16.72
C GLY A 17 -6.29 8.28 15.19
N VAL A 18 -5.18 8.71 14.57
CA VAL A 18 -5.08 8.83 13.10
C VAL A 18 -5.04 7.45 12.44
N ALA A 19 -4.33 6.49 13.04
CA ALA A 19 -4.29 5.12 12.53
C ALA A 19 -5.68 4.46 12.50
N TRP A 20 -6.50 4.69 13.53
CA TRP A 20 -7.88 4.22 13.59
C TRP A 20 -8.78 4.87 12.52
N SER A 21 -8.71 6.20 12.36
CA SER A 21 -9.56 6.90 11.39
C SER A 21 -9.25 6.47 9.94
N VAL A 22 -7.97 6.35 9.58
CA VAL A 22 -7.53 5.87 8.26
C VAL A 22 -8.02 4.43 8.02
N THR A 23 -7.93 3.57 9.03
CA THR A 23 -8.39 2.17 8.94
C THR A 23 -9.90 2.09 8.71
N CYS A 24 -10.70 2.84 9.47
CA CYS A 24 -12.15 2.88 9.32
C CYS A 24 -12.56 3.42 7.93
N ALA A 25 -11.91 4.48 7.45
CA ALA A 25 -12.18 5.06 6.13
C ALA A 25 -11.90 4.06 5.00
N ALA A 26 -10.77 3.34 5.07
CA ALA A 26 -10.43 2.31 4.09
C ALA A 26 -11.45 1.16 4.09
N CYS A 27 -11.86 0.69 5.27
CA CYS A 27 -12.90 -0.34 5.42
C CYS A 27 -14.25 0.08 4.84
N ALA A 28 -14.69 1.31 5.11
CA ALA A 28 -15.94 1.85 4.58
C ALA A 28 -15.91 1.96 3.05
N ALA A 29 -14.82 2.48 2.47
CA ALA A 29 -14.65 2.59 1.02
C ALA A 29 -14.65 1.21 0.34
N GLY A 30 -13.98 0.22 0.93
CA GLY A 30 -13.97 -1.16 0.44
C GLY A 30 -15.36 -1.80 0.47
N ALA A 31 -16.11 -1.64 1.57
CA ALA A 31 -17.48 -2.13 1.68
C ALA A 31 -18.42 -1.47 0.67
N ALA A 32 -18.30 -0.16 0.46
CA ALA A 32 -19.09 0.57 -0.53
C ALA A 32 -18.81 0.09 -1.97
N LEU A 33 -17.56 -0.18 -2.32
CA LEU A 33 -17.16 -0.75 -3.61
C LEU A 33 -17.75 -2.15 -3.84
N ILE A 34 -17.70 -3.02 -2.83
CA ILE A 34 -18.30 -4.36 -2.89
C ILE A 34 -19.82 -4.27 -3.04
N ALA A 35 -20.48 -3.41 -2.25
CA ALA A 35 -21.92 -3.17 -2.34
C ALA A 35 -22.32 -2.64 -3.72
N TRP A 36 -21.59 -1.66 -4.25
CA TRP A 36 -21.83 -1.12 -5.59
C TRP A 36 -21.68 -2.19 -6.68
N HIS A 37 -20.62 -2.98 -6.64
CA HIS A 37 -20.39 -4.05 -7.62
C HIS A 37 -21.46 -5.15 -7.56
N THR A 38 -21.85 -5.57 -6.35
CA THR A 38 -22.90 -6.58 -6.14
C THR A 38 -24.28 -6.09 -6.57
N LEU A 39 -24.65 -4.85 -6.23
CA LEU A 39 -25.90 -4.24 -6.68
C LEU A 39 -25.95 -4.10 -8.20
N ARG A 40 -24.83 -3.71 -8.83
CA ARG A 40 -24.73 -3.60 -10.30
C ARG A 40 -24.93 -4.95 -10.98
N LEU A 41 -24.29 -6.01 -10.46
CA LEU A 41 -24.49 -7.37 -10.95
C LEU A 41 -25.94 -7.82 -10.77
N ARG A 42 -26.53 -7.64 -9.58
CA ARG A 42 -27.93 -8.00 -9.32
C ARG A 42 -28.89 -7.32 -10.27
N ARG A 43 -28.75 -6.00 -10.48
CA ARG A 43 -29.57 -5.26 -11.46
C ARG A 43 -29.43 -5.82 -12.87
N ALA A 44 -28.21 -6.15 -13.31
CA ALA A 44 -27.99 -6.74 -14.63
C ALA A 44 -28.62 -8.13 -14.76
N PHE A 45 -28.60 -8.93 -13.69
CA PHE A 45 -29.26 -10.23 -13.63
C PHE A 45 -30.79 -10.10 -13.65
N GLU A 46 -31.36 -9.18 -12.87
CA GLU A 46 -32.80 -8.93 -12.80
C GLU A 46 -33.36 -8.41 -14.13
N GLN A 47 -32.69 -7.44 -14.75
CA GLN A 47 -33.09 -6.89 -16.06
C GLN A 47 -33.07 -7.94 -17.18
N ASN A 48 -32.15 -8.91 -17.10
CA ASN A 48 -32.01 -9.96 -18.10
C ASN A 48 -32.54 -11.31 -17.60
N ALA A 49 -33.28 -11.33 -16.48
CA ALA A 49 -33.73 -12.56 -15.84
C ALA A 49 -34.63 -13.39 -16.75
N ALA A 50 -35.41 -12.76 -17.64
CA ALA A 50 -36.21 -13.45 -18.64
C ALA A 50 -35.32 -14.20 -19.67
N THR A 51 -34.31 -13.54 -20.22
CA THR A 51 -33.34 -14.12 -21.19
C THR A 51 -32.43 -15.15 -20.52
N LEU A 52 -32.03 -14.92 -19.27
CA LEU A 52 -31.21 -15.83 -18.46
C LEU A 52 -31.99 -17.02 -17.91
N SER A 53 -33.27 -16.83 -17.58
CA SER A 53 -34.17 -17.93 -17.26
C SER A 53 -34.57 -18.71 -18.51
N ALA A 54 -34.60 -18.10 -19.70
CA ALA A 54 -34.70 -18.82 -20.96
C ALA A 54 -33.41 -19.60 -21.27
N LEU A 55 -32.23 -19.03 -20.99
CA LEU A 55 -30.94 -19.73 -21.04
C LEU A 55 -30.89 -20.93 -20.07
N GLY A 56 -31.39 -20.75 -18.83
CA GLY A 56 -31.42 -21.77 -17.80
C GLY A 56 -32.54 -22.82 -17.96
N ARG A 57 -33.68 -22.46 -18.58
CA ARG A 57 -34.80 -23.36 -18.88
C ARG A 57 -34.68 -24.03 -20.25
N SER A 58 -33.80 -23.58 -21.14
CA SER A 58 -33.57 -24.31 -22.39
C SER A 58 -32.94 -25.66 -22.05
N THR A 59 -33.62 -26.73 -22.45
CA THR A 59 -33.16 -28.13 -22.31
C THR A 59 -31.79 -28.36 -22.96
N ALA A 60 -31.39 -27.49 -23.89
CA ALA A 60 -30.07 -27.48 -24.54
C ALA A 60 -28.92 -26.92 -23.68
N LEU A 61 -29.16 -26.01 -22.73
CA LEU A 61 -28.11 -25.39 -21.88
C LEU A 61 -28.15 -25.83 -20.42
N GLY A 62 -29.33 -26.15 -19.88
CA GLY A 62 -29.47 -26.69 -18.52
C GLY A 62 -28.78 -28.05 -18.35
N ASN A 63 -28.67 -28.83 -19.44
CA ASN A 63 -28.03 -30.14 -19.49
C ASN A 63 -26.60 -30.12 -20.06
N LEU A 64 -26.04 -28.95 -20.44
CA LEU A 64 -24.66 -28.88 -20.94
C LEU A 64 -23.68 -29.13 -19.78
N PRO A 65 -22.82 -30.16 -19.85
CA PRO A 65 -21.75 -30.38 -18.88
C PRO A 65 -20.94 -29.09 -18.66
N GLY A 66 -20.56 -28.80 -17.41
CA GLY A 66 -19.82 -27.58 -17.07
C GLY A 66 -18.53 -27.37 -17.86
N ALA A 67 -17.93 -28.46 -18.37
CA ALA A 67 -16.78 -28.43 -19.27
C ALA A 67 -17.11 -27.88 -20.67
N LEU A 68 -18.28 -28.17 -21.23
CA LEU A 68 -18.68 -27.65 -22.55
C LEU A 68 -19.08 -26.17 -22.47
N ARG A 69 -19.75 -25.75 -21.39
CA ARG A 69 -20.06 -24.34 -21.07
C ARG A 69 -18.81 -23.44 -21.05
N THR A 70 -17.69 -24.00 -20.60
CA THR A 70 -16.43 -23.27 -20.45
C THR A 70 -15.49 -23.46 -21.64
N ARG A 71 -15.63 -24.49 -22.46
CA ARG A 71 -14.74 -24.76 -23.62
C ARG A 71 -15.30 -24.30 -24.96
N MET A 72 -16.63 -24.35 -25.16
CA MET A 72 -17.23 -23.94 -26.44
C MET A 72 -17.21 -22.41 -26.58
N PRO A 73 -16.87 -21.87 -27.77
CA PRO A 73 -17.05 -20.46 -28.10
C PRO A 73 -18.51 -20.05 -27.92
N LEU A 74 -18.74 -18.89 -27.32
CA LEU A 74 -20.06 -18.29 -27.17
C LEU A 74 -20.12 -16.97 -27.92
N VAL A 75 -21.04 -16.88 -28.86
CA VAL A 75 -21.23 -15.75 -29.76
C VAL A 75 -22.61 -15.14 -29.55
N LEU A 76 -22.65 -13.82 -29.41
CA LEU A 76 -23.90 -13.05 -29.36
C LEU A 76 -24.25 -12.64 -30.79
N VAL A 77 -25.49 -12.85 -31.21
CA VAL A 77 -25.96 -12.51 -32.56
C VAL A 77 -27.00 -11.40 -32.45
N VAL A 78 -26.78 -10.31 -33.19
CA VAL A 78 -27.63 -9.12 -33.20
C VAL A 78 -27.85 -8.66 -34.63
N GLY A 79 -28.97 -8.02 -34.94
CA GLY A 79 -29.25 -7.44 -36.26
C GLY A 79 -30.60 -7.88 -36.82
N ASP A 80 -30.71 -7.89 -38.15
CA ASP A 80 -32.02 -7.89 -38.82
C ASP A 80 -32.51 -9.29 -39.19
N ALA A 81 -31.58 -10.22 -39.42
CA ALA A 81 -31.87 -11.60 -39.82
C ALA A 81 -32.25 -12.54 -38.67
N LEU A 82 -32.44 -12.01 -37.45
CA LEU A 82 -32.52 -12.84 -36.24
C LEU A 82 -33.69 -13.82 -36.24
N GLU A 83 -34.83 -13.46 -36.84
CA GLU A 83 -36.01 -14.33 -36.89
C GLU A 83 -35.83 -15.49 -37.85
N GLN A 84 -35.15 -15.24 -38.97
CA GLN A 84 -34.90 -16.23 -40.02
C GLN A 84 -33.75 -17.17 -39.64
N VAL A 85 -32.72 -16.64 -38.97
CA VAL A 85 -31.54 -17.40 -38.50
C VAL A 85 -31.88 -18.25 -37.26
N PHE A 86 -32.67 -17.71 -36.32
CA PHE A 86 -33.13 -18.45 -35.14
C PHE A 86 -34.56 -18.96 -35.34
N ALA A 87 -34.70 -20.03 -36.12
CA ALA A 87 -35.97 -20.68 -36.41
C ALA A 87 -36.82 -20.93 -35.15
N ASN A 88 -38.13 -20.75 -35.27
CA ASN A 88 -39.14 -20.96 -34.22
C ASN A 88 -38.95 -20.10 -32.96
N GLY A 89 -38.38 -18.90 -33.08
CA GLY A 89 -38.26 -17.94 -31.97
C GLY A 89 -37.28 -18.38 -30.87
N ARG A 90 -36.39 -19.33 -31.16
CA ARG A 90 -35.41 -19.83 -30.19
C ARG A 90 -34.44 -18.72 -29.81
N ALA A 91 -34.23 -18.53 -28.50
CA ALA A 91 -33.25 -17.57 -27.99
C ALA A 91 -31.80 -18.09 -28.08
N VAL A 92 -31.63 -19.41 -28.21
CA VAL A 92 -30.34 -20.10 -28.16
C VAL A 92 -30.28 -21.17 -29.25
N HIS A 93 -29.14 -21.26 -29.92
CA HIS A 93 -28.78 -22.39 -30.76
C HIS A 93 -27.41 -22.95 -30.33
N VAL A 94 -27.28 -24.28 -30.27
CA VAL A 94 -26.02 -24.98 -29.99
C VAL A 94 -25.73 -25.87 -31.19
N GLY A 95 -24.68 -25.56 -31.93
CA GLY A 95 -24.36 -26.17 -33.23
C GLY A 95 -22.98 -25.76 -33.72
N ALA A 96 -22.37 -26.59 -34.58
CA ALA A 96 -21.05 -26.38 -35.17
C ALA A 96 -19.95 -25.96 -34.19
N GLY A 97 -19.94 -26.58 -33.01
CA GLY A 97 -18.93 -26.32 -31.99
C GLY A 97 -19.10 -25.02 -31.20
N ALA A 98 -20.20 -24.26 -31.36
CA ALA A 98 -20.43 -23.00 -30.68
C ALA A 98 -21.81 -22.87 -30.02
N ILE A 99 -21.92 -21.89 -29.12
CA ILE A 99 -23.16 -21.46 -28.47
C ILE A 99 -23.53 -20.10 -29.06
N TRP A 100 -24.67 -20.04 -29.74
CA TRP A 100 -25.19 -18.85 -30.38
C TRP A 100 -26.36 -18.29 -29.58
N LEU A 101 -26.26 -17.02 -29.17
CA LEU A 101 -27.29 -16.36 -28.39
C LEU A 101 -27.90 -15.19 -29.15
N ARG A 102 -29.22 -15.22 -29.32
CA ARG A 102 -29.98 -14.16 -29.96
C ARG A 102 -30.08 -12.94 -29.05
N VAL A 103 -29.79 -11.76 -29.59
CA VAL A 103 -29.95 -10.46 -28.93
C VAL A 103 -31.00 -9.65 -29.66
N ASN A 104 -32.21 -9.59 -29.09
CA ASN A 104 -33.37 -9.01 -29.77
C ASN A 104 -33.24 -7.51 -30.06
N LYS A 105 -32.61 -6.75 -29.17
CA LYS A 105 -32.44 -5.30 -29.32
C LYS A 105 -30.99 -4.93 -29.06
N PRO A 106 -30.41 -3.97 -29.82
CA PRO A 106 -29.03 -3.54 -29.62
C PRO A 106 -28.76 -3.14 -28.16
N ARG A 107 -29.68 -2.41 -27.54
CA ARG A 107 -29.57 -1.93 -26.15
C ARG A 107 -29.47 -3.03 -25.09
N ASP A 108 -29.90 -4.25 -25.39
CA ASP A 108 -29.85 -5.38 -24.45
C ASP A 108 -28.49 -6.09 -24.49
N LEU A 109 -27.67 -5.82 -25.52
CA LEU A 109 -26.37 -6.44 -25.74
C LEU A 109 -25.41 -6.29 -24.55
N PRO A 110 -25.21 -5.10 -23.95
CA PRO A 110 -24.29 -4.96 -22.82
C PRO A 110 -24.73 -5.79 -21.61
N GLY A 111 -26.01 -5.72 -21.27
CA GLY A 111 -26.58 -6.44 -20.12
C GLY A 111 -26.46 -7.96 -20.29
N LEU A 112 -26.82 -8.47 -21.46
CA LEU A 112 -26.69 -9.89 -21.77
C LEU A 112 -25.24 -10.35 -21.77
N ALA A 113 -24.32 -9.57 -22.34
CA ALA A 113 -22.90 -9.89 -22.35
C ALA A 113 -22.31 -9.96 -20.93
N LEU A 114 -22.70 -9.05 -20.04
CA LEU A 114 -22.30 -9.08 -18.63
C LEU A 114 -22.87 -10.30 -17.90
N ALA A 115 -24.14 -10.64 -18.17
CA ALA A 115 -24.76 -11.81 -17.59
C ALA A 115 -24.12 -13.12 -18.08
N VAL A 116 -23.79 -13.21 -19.37
CA VAL A 116 -23.00 -14.31 -19.95
C VAL A 116 -21.63 -14.41 -19.28
N LYS A 117 -20.96 -13.27 -19.04
CA LYS A 117 -19.68 -13.24 -18.34
C LYS A 117 -19.79 -13.82 -16.93
N ALA A 118 -20.80 -13.41 -16.18
CA ALA A 118 -21.06 -13.96 -14.85
C ALA A 118 -21.43 -15.46 -14.92
N TRP A 119 -22.26 -15.85 -15.89
CA TRP A 119 -22.64 -17.25 -16.13
C TRP A 119 -21.41 -18.11 -16.52
N ARG A 120 -20.43 -17.62 -17.28
CA ARG A 120 -19.23 -18.42 -17.64
C ARG A 120 -18.09 -18.33 -16.62
N GLY A 121 -18.33 -17.84 -15.40
CA GLY A 121 -17.29 -17.72 -14.38
C GLY A 121 -16.26 -16.63 -14.71
N ASP A 122 -16.75 -15.43 -15.02
CA ASP A 122 -15.98 -14.23 -15.40
C ASP A 122 -15.35 -14.26 -16.80
N ARG A 123 -15.82 -15.16 -17.68
CA ARG A 123 -15.39 -15.23 -19.08
C ARG A 123 -16.34 -14.46 -20.01
N SER A 124 -15.85 -13.38 -20.60
CA SER A 124 -16.58 -12.61 -21.62
C SER A 124 -17.04 -13.48 -22.81
N PRO A 125 -18.08 -13.06 -23.56
CA PRO A 125 -18.40 -13.67 -24.84
C PRO A 125 -17.18 -13.65 -25.79
N ASP A 126 -17.09 -14.66 -26.64
CA ASP A 126 -15.96 -14.86 -27.54
C ASP A 126 -16.07 -13.99 -28.81
N GLY A 127 -17.29 -13.60 -29.20
CA GLY A 127 -17.53 -12.67 -30.31
C GLY A 127 -18.95 -12.11 -30.33
N VAL A 128 -19.16 -11.07 -31.12
CA VAL A 128 -20.51 -10.60 -31.52
C VAL A 128 -20.61 -10.63 -33.03
N VAL A 129 -21.68 -11.24 -33.54
CA VAL A 129 -22.03 -11.27 -34.97
C VAL A 129 -23.19 -10.31 -35.22
N LEU A 130 -22.97 -9.37 -36.12
CA LEU A 130 -23.98 -8.48 -36.66
C LEU A 130 -24.53 -9.08 -37.96
N THR A 131 -25.80 -9.46 -37.96
CA THR A 131 -26.49 -9.96 -39.15
C THR A 131 -27.17 -8.81 -39.88
N LEU A 132 -26.95 -8.68 -41.18
CA LEU A 132 -27.50 -7.60 -42.00
C LEU A 132 -28.27 -8.15 -43.20
N THR A 133 -29.36 -7.46 -43.54
CA THR A 133 -30.15 -7.67 -44.75
C THR A 133 -30.25 -6.36 -45.51
N PRO A 134 -29.37 -6.10 -46.50
CA PRO A 134 -29.31 -4.81 -47.17
C PRO A 134 -30.66 -4.39 -47.78
N ASP A 135 -31.36 -5.32 -48.41
CA ASP A 135 -32.62 -5.06 -49.12
C ASP A 135 -33.84 -4.77 -48.23
N THR A 136 -33.70 -4.91 -46.90
CA THR A 136 -34.76 -4.48 -45.97
C THR A 136 -34.62 -3.03 -45.51
N HIS A 137 -33.53 -2.34 -45.90
CA HIS A 137 -33.19 -1.01 -45.44
C HIS A 137 -33.28 0.04 -46.55
N THR A 138 -33.22 1.30 -46.14
CA THR A 138 -32.83 2.47 -46.92
C THR A 138 -31.47 2.97 -46.40
N ASP A 139 -30.77 3.85 -47.13
CA ASP A 139 -29.42 4.31 -46.72
C ASP A 139 -29.41 4.98 -45.33
N ASP A 140 -30.42 5.81 -45.05
CA ASP A 140 -30.57 6.49 -43.76
C ASP A 140 -30.86 5.51 -42.63
N THR A 141 -31.79 4.58 -42.85
CA THR A 141 -32.17 3.60 -41.83
C THR A 141 -31.04 2.63 -41.53
N LEU A 142 -30.31 2.17 -42.56
CA LEU A 142 -29.11 1.36 -42.37
C LEU A 142 -28.05 2.09 -41.55
N THR A 143 -27.76 3.35 -41.91
CA THR A 143 -26.76 4.16 -41.19
C THR A 143 -27.15 4.33 -39.72
N GLN A 144 -28.42 4.60 -39.44
CA GLN A 144 -28.93 4.73 -38.07
C GLN A 144 -28.82 3.41 -37.30
N THR A 145 -29.22 2.29 -37.91
CA THR A 145 -29.13 0.94 -37.33
C THR A 145 -27.68 0.57 -37.00
N LEU A 146 -26.74 0.77 -37.94
CA LEU A 146 -25.32 0.52 -37.72
C LEU A 146 -24.74 1.36 -36.59
N ARG A 147 -25.12 2.65 -36.48
CA ARG A 147 -24.72 3.51 -35.37
C ARG A 147 -25.26 3.01 -34.03
N ALA A 148 -26.51 2.56 -33.97
CA ALA A 148 -27.11 2.00 -32.76
C ALA A 148 -26.40 0.71 -32.31
N HIS A 149 -26.07 -0.19 -33.23
CA HIS A 149 -25.28 -1.39 -32.92
C HIS A 149 -23.88 -1.02 -32.44
N ARG A 150 -23.20 -0.08 -33.12
CA ARG A 150 -21.87 0.39 -32.71
C ARG A 150 -21.88 0.97 -31.30
N GLN A 151 -22.89 1.77 -30.96
CA GLN A 151 -23.04 2.31 -29.61
C GLN A 151 -23.21 1.19 -28.58
N ALA A 152 -24.11 0.23 -28.84
CA ALA A 152 -24.31 -0.92 -27.96
C ALA A 152 -23.04 -1.77 -27.78
N LEU A 153 -22.24 -1.94 -28.83
CA LEU A 153 -20.95 -2.62 -28.79
C LEU A 153 -19.91 -1.85 -27.98
N GLY A 154 -19.86 -0.52 -28.13
CA GLY A 154 -19.03 0.35 -27.31
C GLY A 154 -19.42 0.28 -25.81
N ASP A 155 -20.71 0.30 -25.51
CA ASP A 155 -21.25 0.11 -24.16
C ASP A 155 -20.89 -1.27 -23.59
N THR A 156 -20.97 -2.31 -24.42
CA THR A 156 -20.57 -3.67 -24.07
C THR A 156 -19.09 -3.74 -23.73
N ALA A 157 -18.22 -3.15 -24.56
CA ALA A 157 -16.78 -3.16 -24.32
C ALA A 157 -16.41 -2.43 -23.01
N ARG A 158 -17.05 -1.26 -22.77
CA ARG A 158 -16.90 -0.51 -21.52
C ARG A 158 -17.36 -1.32 -20.30
N LEU A 159 -18.50 -1.99 -20.42
CA LEU A 159 -19.08 -2.77 -19.33
C LEU A 159 -18.25 -4.01 -18.98
N LEU A 160 -17.72 -4.71 -19.99
CA LEU A 160 -16.90 -5.90 -19.81
C LEU A 160 -15.43 -5.60 -19.47
N ALA A 161 -15.02 -4.33 -19.55
CA ALA A 161 -13.64 -3.86 -19.49
C ALA A 161 -12.72 -4.58 -20.51
N THR A 162 -13.28 -4.94 -21.67
CA THR A 162 -12.55 -5.60 -22.75
C THR A 162 -13.31 -5.46 -24.06
N HIS A 163 -12.59 -5.26 -25.17
CA HIS A 163 -13.21 -5.28 -26.50
C HIS A 163 -13.71 -6.69 -26.82
N VAL A 164 -14.82 -6.84 -27.53
CA VAL A 164 -15.30 -8.14 -28.01
C VAL A 164 -15.08 -8.20 -29.53
N PRO A 165 -14.46 -9.28 -30.07
CA PRO A 165 -14.26 -9.42 -31.51
C PRO A 165 -15.57 -9.31 -32.28
N GLY A 166 -15.52 -8.59 -33.40
CA GLY A 166 -16.68 -8.30 -34.22
C GLY A 166 -16.73 -9.03 -35.53
N TYR A 167 -17.92 -9.47 -35.91
CA TYR A 167 -18.18 -10.23 -37.11
C TYR A 167 -19.41 -9.67 -37.80
N VAL A 168 -19.43 -9.70 -39.13
CA VAL A 168 -20.60 -9.31 -39.93
C VAL A 168 -21.03 -10.50 -40.78
N ALA A 169 -22.33 -10.77 -40.83
CA ALA A 169 -22.94 -11.76 -41.70
C ALA A 169 -24.01 -11.07 -42.56
N VAL A 170 -23.80 -11.00 -43.87
CA VAL A 170 -24.71 -10.33 -44.80
C VAL A 170 -25.52 -11.37 -45.56
N TYR A 171 -26.83 -11.33 -45.37
CA TYR A 171 -27.80 -12.20 -46.02
C TYR A 171 -28.43 -11.46 -47.19
N GLN A 172 -28.11 -11.90 -48.42
CA GLN A 172 -28.59 -11.27 -49.63
C GLN A 172 -28.84 -12.33 -50.69
N ARG A 173 -29.99 -12.27 -51.36
CA ARG A 173 -30.28 -13.15 -52.49
C ARG A 173 -29.47 -12.70 -53.70
N LEU A 174 -28.59 -13.56 -54.23
CA LEU A 174 -27.75 -13.29 -55.40
C LEU A 174 -28.13 -14.15 -56.60
N THR A 175 -28.62 -15.38 -56.37
CA THR A 175 -29.06 -16.30 -57.42
C THR A 175 -30.46 -16.86 -57.17
N GLN A 176 -31.01 -17.63 -58.13
CA GLN A 176 -32.26 -18.37 -57.98
C GLN A 176 -32.08 -19.74 -57.31
N ASP A 177 -30.85 -20.12 -56.91
CA ASP A 177 -30.56 -21.43 -56.30
C ASP A 177 -31.03 -21.46 -54.84
N ASP A 178 -31.99 -22.29 -54.48
CA ASP A 178 -32.58 -22.31 -53.13
C ASP A 178 -31.67 -22.93 -52.07
N SER A 179 -30.55 -23.56 -52.45
CA SER A 179 -29.53 -23.97 -51.47
C SER A 179 -28.72 -22.77 -50.97
N PRO A 180 -28.59 -22.58 -49.65
CA PRO A 180 -27.77 -21.49 -49.11
C PRO A 180 -26.28 -21.78 -49.32
N HIS A 181 -25.59 -20.87 -50.01
CA HIS A 181 -24.14 -20.91 -50.20
C HIS A 181 -23.44 -19.88 -49.32
N TRP A 182 -22.30 -20.27 -48.76
CA TRP A 182 -21.55 -19.50 -47.78
C TRP A 182 -20.19 -19.09 -48.31
N PHE A 183 -19.88 -17.80 -48.19
CA PHE A 183 -18.57 -17.25 -48.51
C PHE A 183 -18.12 -16.35 -47.37
N GLY A 184 -16.91 -16.52 -46.86
CA GLY A 184 -16.47 -15.68 -45.75
C GLY A 184 -15.03 -15.87 -45.37
N LEU A 185 -14.56 -14.95 -44.54
CA LEU A 185 -13.23 -14.94 -43.96
C LEU A 185 -13.35 -14.65 -42.47
N SER A 186 -12.60 -15.38 -41.66
CA SER A 186 -12.41 -15.10 -40.25
C SER A 186 -10.92 -15.14 -39.92
N ALA A 187 -10.48 -14.23 -39.05
CA ALA A 187 -9.09 -14.07 -38.67
C ALA A 187 -8.94 -13.79 -37.16
N THR A 188 -7.80 -14.18 -36.62
CA THR A 188 -7.42 -13.91 -35.22
C THR A 188 -7.05 -12.45 -34.99
N ALA A 189 -6.62 -11.74 -36.05
CA ALA A 189 -6.35 -10.32 -36.06
C ALA A 189 -7.46 -9.55 -36.80
N PRO A 190 -7.70 -8.26 -36.46
CA PRO A 190 -8.59 -7.40 -37.22
C PRO A 190 -8.31 -7.38 -38.71
N LEU A 191 -9.38 -7.44 -39.51
CA LEU A 191 -9.36 -7.17 -40.94
C LEU A 191 -9.04 -5.70 -41.17
N ARG A 192 -8.08 -5.45 -42.07
CA ARG A 192 -7.51 -4.12 -42.35
C ARG A 192 -7.76 -3.66 -43.76
N ASP A 193 -7.90 -4.57 -44.72
CA ASP A 193 -8.01 -4.28 -46.14
C ASP A 193 -9.03 -5.22 -46.82
N VAL A 194 -9.77 -4.69 -47.79
CA VAL A 194 -10.68 -5.45 -48.66
C VAL A 194 -9.95 -6.51 -49.48
N ARG A 195 -8.66 -6.30 -49.79
CA ARG A 195 -7.82 -7.29 -50.51
C ARG A 195 -7.70 -8.63 -49.79
N GLN A 196 -7.92 -8.66 -48.48
CA GLN A 196 -7.93 -9.90 -47.71
C GLN A 196 -9.06 -10.84 -48.13
N PHE A 197 -10.07 -10.36 -48.84
CA PHE A 197 -11.18 -11.16 -49.37
C PHE A 197 -10.95 -11.69 -50.79
N GLU A 198 -9.81 -11.42 -51.44
CA GLU A 198 -9.51 -11.93 -52.79
C GLU A 198 -9.61 -13.46 -52.87
N GLY A 199 -9.14 -14.17 -51.84
CA GLY A 199 -9.26 -15.64 -51.78
C GLY A 199 -10.71 -16.12 -51.70
N VAL A 200 -11.59 -15.36 -51.02
CA VAL A 200 -13.03 -15.65 -50.96
C VAL A 200 -13.65 -15.49 -52.35
N MET A 201 -13.18 -14.49 -53.10
CA MET A 201 -13.67 -14.24 -54.46
C MET A 201 -13.25 -15.30 -55.46
N GLN A 202 -11.98 -15.70 -55.41
CA GLN A 202 -11.47 -16.80 -56.22
C GLN A 202 -12.19 -18.12 -55.91
N ALA A 203 -12.49 -18.38 -54.64
CA ALA A 203 -13.26 -19.56 -54.24
C ALA A 203 -14.68 -19.53 -54.80
N ALA A 204 -15.35 -18.39 -54.74
CA ALA A 204 -16.68 -18.22 -55.31
C ALA A 204 -16.70 -18.40 -56.83
N GLU A 205 -15.72 -17.84 -57.55
CA GLU A 205 -15.53 -18.04 -58.99
C GLU A 205 -15.22 -19.51 -59.36
N ALA A 206 -14.43 -20.20 -58.54
CA ALA A 206 -14.09 -21.60 -58.76
C ALA A 206 -15.30 -22.52 -58.55
N GLU A 207 -16.08 -22.30 -57.49
CA GLU A 207 -17.33 -23.03 -57.23
C GLU A 207 -18.35 -22.80 -58.36
N ALA A 208 -18.44 -21.54 -58.79
CA ALA A 208 -19.19 -21.11 -59.96
C ALA A 208 -18.84 -21.93 -61.21
N ARG A 209 -17.55 -22.03 -61.56
CA ARG A 209 -17.11 -22.79 -62.74
C ARG A 209 -17.37 -24.30 -62.60
N ALA A 210 -17.37 -24.85 -61.39
CA ALA A 210 -17.51 -26.28 -61.14
C ALA A 210 -18.95 -26.80 -61.21
N THR A 211 -19.97 -25.97 -60.91
CA THR A 211 -21.36 -26.45 -60.73
C THR A 211 -22.17 -26.59 -62.02
N GLY A 212 -21.74 -26.01 -63.15
CA GLY A 212 -22.40 -26.17 -64.47
C GLY A 212 -23.88 -25.73 -64.55
N ARG A 213 -24.45 -25.14 -63.50
CA ARG A 213 -25.84 -24.65 -63.42
C ARG A 213 -25.96 -23.25 -64.02
N ALA A 214 -27.18 -22.74 -64.17
CA ALA A 214 -27.45 -21.43 -64.77
C ALA A 214 -26.84 -20.27 -63.94
N ARG A 215 -25.88 -19.55 -64.54
CA ARG A 215 -25.27 -18.26 -64.14
C ARG A 215 -24.40 -18.23 -62.86
N PRO A 216 -23.40 -19.10 -62.75
CA PRO A 216 -22.38 -19.03 -61.71
C PRO A 216 -21.62 -17.69 -61.66
N GLU A 217 -21.48 -17.01 -62.81
CA GLU A 217 -20.85 -15.70 -62.93
C GLU A 217 -21.65 -14.61 -62.21
N ALA A 218 -22.99 -14.71 -62.18
CA ALA A 218 -23.85 -13.75 -61.50
C ALA A 218 -23.66 -13.81 -59.97
N ARG A 219 -23.45 -15.01 -59.41
CA ARG A 219 -23.12 -15.18 -57.98
C ARG A 219 -21.78 -14.53 -57.65
N ALA A 220 -20.73 -14.83 -58.43
CA ALA A 220 -19.41 -14.28 -58.21
C ALA A 220 -19.39 -12.75 -58.33
N ALA A 221 -20.03 -12.19 -59.35
CA ALA A 221 -20.14 -10.75 -59.55
C ALA A 221 -20.99 -10.06 -58.45
N GLY A 222 -22.12 -10.65 -58.08
CA GLY A 222 -22.96 -10.16 -56.99
C GLY A 222 -22.24 -10.17 -55.65
N LEU A 223 -21.51 -11.26 -55.36
CA LEU A 223 -20.69 -11.39 -54.17
C LEU A 223 -19.55 -10.36 -54.15
N ALA A 224 -18.87 -10.11 -55.27
CA ALA A 224 -17.83 -9.09 -55.38
C ALA A 224 -18.34 -7.69 -55.08
N SER A 225 -19.50 -7.34 -55.63
CA SER A 225 -20.17 -6.08 -55.32
C SER A 225 -20.55 -6.00 -53.83
N LEU A 226 -21.10 -7.09 -53.27
CA LEU A 226 -21.54 -7.13 -51.89
C LEU A 226 -20.37 -7.01 -50.90
N ILE A 227 -19.23 -7.65 -51.20
CA ILE A 227 -17.98 -7.53 -50.43
C ILE A 227 -17.50 -6.07 -50.42
N GLY A 228 -17.42 -5.45 -51.61
CA GLY A 228 -17.03 -4.04 -51.74
C GLY A 228 -17.94 -3.11 -50.95
N TRP A 229 -19.25 -3.26 -51.11
CA TRP A 229 -20.25 -2.50 -50.37
C TRP A 229 -20.14 -2.70 -48.85
N THR A 230 -19.98 -3.95 -48.39
CA THR A 230 -19.82 -4.25 -46.97
C THR A 230 -18.59 -3.55 -46.39
N TRP A 231 -17.49 -3.53 -47.15
CA TRP A 231 -16.26 -2.89 -46.69
C TRP A 231 -16.34 -1.36 -46.66
N GLU A 232 -16.91 -0.75 -47.70
CA GLU A 232 -17.01 0.71 -47.83
C GLU A 232 -18.09 1.30 -46.91
N VAL A 233 -19.29 0.71 -46.92
CA VAL A 233 -20.46 1.25 -46.21
C VAL A 233 -20.50 0.74 -44.77
N VAL A 234 -20.60 -0.58 -44.57
CA VAL A 234 -20.79 -1.16 -43.23
C VAL A 234 -19.55 -0.97 -42.36
N ASN A 235 -18.39 -1.42 -42.84
CA ASN A 235 -17.13 -1.31 -42.10
C ASN A 235 -16.68 0.15 -41.95
N GLY A 236 -17.00 1.03 -42.92
CA GLY A 236 -16.83 2.47 -42.80
C GLY A 236 -17.52 3.05 -41.57
N VAL A 237 -18.83 2.79 -41.40
CA VAL A 237 -19.60 3.27 -40.24
C VAL A 237 -19.12 2.64 -38.92
N LEU A 238 -18.77 1.35 -38.92
CA LEU A 238 -18.33 0.65 -37.70
C LEU A 238 -16.94 1.10 -37.22
N ARG A 239 -16.05 1.52 -38.13
CA ARG A 239 -14.67 1.92 -37.80
C ARG A 239 -14.42 3.44 -37.75
N ASP A 240 -15.36 4.26 -38.20
CA ASP A 240 -15.18 5.72 -38.28
C ASP A 240 -14.78 6.34 -36.93
N PRO A 241 -13.55 6.84 -36.75
CA PRO A 241 -13.08 7.38 -35.46
C PRO A 241 -13.79 8.68 -35.05
N ARG A 242 -14.54 9.33 -35.95
CA ARG A 242 -15.24 10.60 -35.69
C ARG A 242 -16.52 10.43 -34.88
N GLN A 243 -17.03 9.20 -34.77
CA GLN A 243 -18.24 8.91 -34.00
C GLN A 243 -17.95 8.72 -32.50
N PRO A 244 -18.91 9.04 -31.61
CA PRO A 244 -18.69 9.07 -30.16
C PRO A 244 -18.47 7.68 -29.52
N ALA A 245 -18.94 6.62 -30.18
CA ALA A 245 -18.70 5.24 -29.72
C ALA A 245 -17.34 4.74 -30.21
N SER A 246 -16.66 3.89 -29.43
CA SER A 246 -15.36 3.32 -29.83
C SER A 246 -15.45 2.61 -31.19
N PRO A 247 -14.45 2.74 -32.07
CA PRO A 247 -14.38 1.98 -33.31
C PRO A 247 -14.44 0.48 -33.05
N TRP A 248 -15.15 -0.24 -33.92
CA TRP A 248 -15.28 -1.68 -33.81
C TRP A 248 -14.64 -2.38 -35.01
N PRO A 249 -13.40 -2.88 -34.86
CA PRO A 249 -12.71 -3.55 -35.94
C PRO A 249 -13.27 -4.96 -36.16
N LEU A 250 -13.60 -5.27 -37.40
CA LEU A 250 -14.08 -6.58 -37.81
C LEU A 250 -12.94 -7.60 -37.81
N HIS A 251 -13.19 -8.78 -37.27
CA HIS A 251 -12.30 -9.94 -37.29
C HIS A 251 -12.73 -10.97 -38.33
N GLY A 252 -13.96 -10.87 -38.83
CA GLY A 252 -14.45 -11.70 -39.91
C GLY A 252 -15.69 -11.09 -40.57
N ALA A 253 -15.94 -11.51 -41.81
CA ALA A 253 -17.13 -11.16 -42.58
C ALA A 253 -17.59 -12.38 -43.39
N ALA A 254 -18.89 -12.62 -43.42
CA ALA A 254 -19.52 -13.66 -44.24
C ALA A 254 -20.63 -13.07 -45.08
N TRP A 255 -20.81 -13.64 -46.26
CA TRP A 255 -21.82 -13.32 -47.25
C TRP A 255 -22.51 -14.62 -47.64
N ILE A 256 -23.83 -14.57 -47.61
CA ILE A 256 -24.66 -15.76 -47.81
C ILE A 256 -25.60 -15.48 -48.96
N ASP A 257 -25.61 -16.38 -49.96
CA ASP A 257 -26.61 -16.39 -51.04
C ASP A 257 -27.92 -16.98 -50.53
N CYS A 258 -28.48 -16.35 -49.50
CA CYS A 258 -29.84 -16.52 -49.03
C CYS A 258 -30.27 -15.24 -48.32
N GLY A 259 -31.53 -14.85 -48.45
CA GLY A 259 -31.95 -13.56 -47.93
C GLY A 259 -33.34 -13.12 -48.32
N PRO A 260 -33.68 -11.85 -48.04
CA PRO A 260 -34.95 -11.27 -48.46
C PRO A 260 -35.05 -11.19 -49.99
N ALA A 261 -36.24 -10.88 -50.49
CA ALA A 261 -36.47 -10.65 -51.91
C ALA A 261 -35.62 -9.46 -52.39
N SER A 262 -34.96 -9.63 -53.53
CA SER A 262 -34.08 -8.64 -54.11
C SER A 262 -34.80 -7.91 -55.24
N ASN A 263 -35.79 -7.10 -54.89
CA ASN A 263 -36.66 -6.41 -55.86
C ASN A 263 -36.82 -4.90 -55.59
N ARG A 264 -36.11 -4.37 -54.58
CA ARG A 264 -36.22 -2.97 -54.17
C ARG A 264 -35.09 -2.15 -54.76
N VAL A 265 -35.45 -1.28 -55.70
CA VAL A 265 -34.51 -0.33 -56.31
C VAL A 265 -33.81 0.50 -55.22
N GLU A 266 -34.54 1.08 -54.26
CA GLU A 266 -33.95 1.95 -53.23
C GLU A 266 -33.09 1.25 -52.17
N ALA A 267 -32.90 -0.07 -52.27
CA ALA A 267 -32.06 -0.80 -51.33
C ALA A 267 -30.59 -0.34 -51.38
N PRO A 268 -29.93 -0.09 -50.23
CA PRO A 268 -28.55 0.41 -50.13
C PRO A 268 -27.53 -0.31 -51.00
N TRP A 269 -27.55 -1.64 -51.00
CA TRP A 269 -26.61 -2.43 -51.79
C TRP A 269 -26.91 -2.32 -53.29
N GLN A 270 -28.18 -2.39 -53.70
CA GLN A 270 -28.57 -2.27 -55.11
C GLN A 270 -28.30 -0.86 -55.66
N ALA A 271 -28.55 0.18 -54.86
CA ALA A 271 -28.21 1.56 -55.19
C ALA A 271 -26.69 1.74 -55.35
N HIS A 272 -25.90 1.11 -54.46
CA HIS A 272 -24.45 1.11 -54.56
C HIS A 272 -23.93 0.33 -55.78
N LEU A 273 -24.50 -0.83 -56.08
CA LEU A 273 -24.17 -1.61 -57.28
C LEU A 273 -24.43 -0.79 -58.55
N ARG A 274 -25.61 -0.15 -58.64
CA ARG A 274 -25.96 0.72 -59.77
C ARG A 274 -25.02 1.91 -59.91
N SER A 275 -24.67 2.59 -58.82
CA SER A 275 -23.79 3.76 -58.90
C SER A 275 -22.37 3.40 -59.36
N ARG A 276 -21.92 2.16 -59.14
CA ARG A 276 -20.60 1.67 -59.55
C ARG A 276 -20.57 1.02 -60.93
N THR A 277 -21.64 0.31 -61.31
CA THR A 277 -21.65 -0.55 -62.51
C THR A 277 -22.66 -0.12 -63.56
N CYS A 278 -23.58 0.78 -63.23
CA CYS A 278 -24.76 1.13 -64.03
C CYS A 278 -25.69 -0.05 -64.35
N LEU A 279 -25.56 -1.18 -63.64
CA LEU A 279 -26.38 -2.38 -63.83
C LEU A 279 -27.48 -2.48 -62.77
N ASP A 280 -28.68 -2.85 -63.22
CA ASP A 280 -29.78 -3.25 -62.35
C ASP A 280 -29.79 -4.77 -62.13
N PRO A 281 -29.75 -5.25 -60.89
CA PRO A 281 -29.87 -6.67 -60.61
C PRO A 281 -31.28 -7.15 -60.96
N ALA A 282 -31.37 -8.38 -61.49
CA ALA A 282 -32.67 -8.98 -61.79
C ALA A 282 -33.47 -9.22 -60.50
N PRO A 283 -34.80 -9.00 -60.49
CA PRO A 283 -35.60 -9.21 -59.31
C PRO A 283 -35.60 -10.69 -58.90
N LEU A 284 -35.24 -10.97 -57.65
CA LEU A 284 -35.22 -12.32 -57.08
C LEU A 284 -36.21 -12.43 -55.92
N ALA A 285 -36.90 -13.58 -55.84
CA ALA A 285 -37.78 -13.88 -54.71
C ALA A 285 -36.96 -14.17 -53.44
N ALA A 286 -37.59 -13.99 -52.27
CA ALA A 286 -36.98 -14.32 -50.99
C ALA A 286 -36.68 -15.83 -50.91
N SER A 287 -35.62 -16.20 -50.20
CA SER A 287 -35.28 -17.61 -49.96
C SER A 287 -36.39 -18.32 -49.18
N SER A 288 -36.78 -19.49 -49.65
CA SER A 288 -37.83 -20.35 -49.05
C SER A 288 -37.36 -21.15 -47.83
N MET A 289 -36.05 -21.43 -47.75
CA MET A 289 -35.41 -22.21 -46.69
C MET A 289 -35.02 -21.35 -45.47
N PRO A 290 -34.94 -21.93 -44.26
CA PRO A 290 -34.40 -21.25 -43.08
C PRO A 290 -32.97 -20.75 -43.35
N TRP A 291 -32.65 -19.56 -42.85
CA TRP A 291 -31.32 -18.99 -43.09
C TRP A 291 -30.30 -19.65 -42.16
N PRO A 292 -29.21 -20.22 -42.69
CA PRO A 292 -28.22 -20.89 -41.86
C PRO A 292 -27.50 -19.90 -40.93
N LEU A 293 -26.88 -20.42 -39.87
CA LEU A 293 -25.99 -19.64 -39.00
C LEU A 293 -24.62 -19.43 -39.67
N PRO A 294 -23.91 -18.32 -39.39
CA PRO A 294 -22.62 -18.02 -39.98
C PRO A 294 -21.47 -18.77 -39.30
N GLU A 295 -21.58 -20.10 -39.29
CA GLU A 295 -20.68 -21.02 -38.60
C GLU A 295 -19.20 -20.84 -38.95
N PRO A 296 -18.80 -20.65 -40.23
CA PRO A 296 -17.39 -20.47 -40.60
C PRO A 296 -16.73 -19.25 -39.96
N LEU A 297 -17.51 -18.26 -39.49
CA LEU A 297 -16.95 -17.10 -38.79
C LEU A 297 -16.32 -17.46 -37.44
N ILE A 298 -16.75 -18.57 -36.83
CA ILE A 298 -16.29 -18.98 -35.50
C ILE A 298 -14.95 -19.72 -35.55
N ASP A 299 -14.61 -20.35 -36.66
CA ASP A 299 -13.44 -21.23 -36.75
C ASP A 299 -12.13 -20.51 -36.43
N ALA A 300 -11.99 -19.26 -36.84
CA ALA A 300 -10.83 -18.41 -36.53
C ALA A 300 -11.08 -17.39 -35.41
N CYS A 301 -12.14 -17.57 -34.62
CA CYS A 301 -12.44 -16.67 -33.50
C CYS A 301 -11.26 -16.65 -32.49
N PRO A 302 -10.73 -15.48 -32.12
CA PRO A 302 -9.55 -15.40 -31.27
C PRO A 302 -9.86 -16.00 -29.91
N ARG A 303 -9.27 -17.17 -29.65
CA ARG A 303 -9.42 -17.88 -28.38
C ARG A 303 -8.65 -17.13 -27.31
N ARG A 304 -9.37 -16.41 -26.45
CA ARG A 304 -8.77 -15.67 -25.34
C ARG A 304 -8.14 -16.62 -24.35
N ALA A 305 -6.89 -16.36 -23.99
CA ALA A 305 -6.23 -17.03 -22.88
C ALA A 305 -7.03 -16.77 -21.60
N TRP A 306 -7.64 -17.82 -21.06
CA TRP A 306 -8.41 -17.75 -19.83
C TRP A 306 -7.46 -17.92 -18.65
N VAL A 307 -7.41 -16.90 -17.79
CA VAL A 307 -6.74 -16.99 -16.50
C VAL A 307 -7.82 -17.30 -15.46
N PRO A 308 -7.73 -18.43 -14.73
CA PRO A 308 -8.72 -18.78 -13.73
C PRO A 308 -8.89 -17.66 -12.70
N PRO A 309 -10.12 -17.38 -12.23
CA PRO A 309 -10.37 -16.34 -11.25
C PRO A 309 -9.59 -16.58 -9.95
N ARG A 310 -9.35 -17.85 -9.59
CA ARG A 310 -8.51 -18.24 -8.44
C ARG A 310 -7.06 -17.78 -8.60
N LEU A 311 -6.48 -17.92 -9.79
CA LEU A 311 -5.10 -17.52 -10.05
C LEU A 311 -4.96 -15.99 -10.07
N ARG A 312 -5.95 -15.28 -10.63
CA ARG A 312 -6.00 -13.81 -10.52
C ARG A 312 -6.12 -13.37 -9.06
N ALA A 313 -7.04 -13.96 -8.30
CA ALA A 313 -7.22 -13.64 -6.88
C ALA A 313 -5.94 -13.93 -6.08
N PHE A 314 -5.26 -15.04 -6.37
CA PHE A 314 -3.98 -15.40 -5.78
C PHE A 314 -2.88 -14.39 -6.12
N ALA A 315 -2.76 -13.98 -7.39
CA ALA A 315 -1.82 -12.95 -7.81
C ALA A 315 -2.09 -11.60 -7.14
N HIS A 316 -3.36 -11.18 -7.04
CA HIS A 316 -3.74 -9.98 -6.30
C HIS A 316 -3.43 -10.12 -4.80
N ALA A 317 -3.65 -11.29 -4.21
CA ALA A 317 -3.32 -11.55 -2.81
C ALA A 317 -1.82 -11.43 -2.55
N ILE A 318 -0.98 -11.99 -3.44
CA ILE A 318 0.49 -11.84 -3.39
C ILE A 318 0.88 -10.36 -3.53
N ALA A 319 0.31 -9.65 -4.51
CA ALA A 319 0.62 -8.24 -4.71
C ALA A 319 0.25 -7.38 -3.50
N MET A 320 -0.94 -7.61 -2.93
CA MET A 320 -1.37 -6.94 -1.69
C MET A 320 -0.47 -7.26 -0.50
N LEU A 321 -0.04 -8.52 -0.36
CA LEU A 321 0.88 -8.94 0.69
C LEU A 321 2.24 -8.26 0.52
N ALA A 322 2.78 -8.19 -0.69
CA ALA A 322 4.04 -7.53 -1.00
C ALA A 322 3.98 -6.02 -0.69
N CYS A 323 2.91 -5.33 -1.11
CA CYS A 323 2.70 -3.92 -0.79
C CYS A 323 2.63 -3.69 0.72
N ALA A 324 1.93 -4.55 1.45
CA ALA A 324 1.81 -4.45 2.89
C ALA A 324 3.13 -4.70 3.62
N LEU A 325 3.92 -5.68 3.16
CA LEU A 325 5.26 -5.93 3.70
C LEU A 325 6.18 -4.74 3.46
N ALA A 326 6.16 -4.14 2.27
CA ALA A 326 6.94 -2.95 1.96
C ALA A 326 6.57 -1.76 2.86
N LEU A 327 5.26 -1.52 3.07
CA LEU A 327 4.76 -0.49 3.98
C LEU A 327 5.16 -0.77 5.43
N ALA A 328 5.11 -2.03 5.87
CA ALA A 328 5.56 -2.42 7.21
C ALA A 328 7.06 -2.20 7.39
N CYS A 329 7.89 -2.62 6.44
CA CYS A 329 9.33 -2.36 6.46
C CYS A 329 9.64 -0.85 6.52
N TRP A 330 8.93 -0.04 5.73
CA TRP A 330 9.09 1.41 5.73
C TRP A 330 8.69 2.03 7.08
N GLY A 331 7.54 1.65 7.62
CA GLY A 331 7.08 2.14 8.93
C GLY A 331 8.04 1.73 10.06
N ALA A 332 8.55 0.50 10.01
CA ALA A 332 9.53 0.00 10.96
C ALA A 332 10.87 0.73 10.85
N ALA A 333 11.33 1.03 9.64
CA ALA A 333 12.53 1.84 9.41
C ALA A 333 12.37 3.25 10.00
N LYS A 334 11.20 3.90 9.82
CA LYS A 334 10.93 5.22 10.40
C LYS A 334 10.89 5.22 11.92
N ASN A 335 10.25 4.22 12.55
CA ASN A 335 10.25 4.10 14.00
C ASN A 335 11.66 3.81 14.54
N ASN A 336 12.46 3.00 13.85
CA ASN A 336 13.86 2.79 14.21
C ASN A 336 14.67 4.10 14.08
N GLN A 337 14.48 4.87 13.01
CA GLN A 337 15.13 6.17 12.85
C GLN A 337 14.82 7.11 14.04
N VAL A 338 13.57 7.17 14.48
CA VAL A 338 13.17 7.95 15.66
C VAL A 338 13.85 7.44 16.93
N LEU A 339 13.88 6.12 17.15
CA LEU A 339 14.55 5.51 18.30
C LEU A 339 16.05 5.83 18.30
N MET A 340 16.74 5.67 17.16
CA MET A 340 18.17 5.94 17.06
C MET A 340 18.48 7.43 17.32
N ASN A 341 17.67 8.34 16.79
CA ASN A 341 17.83 9.77 17.04
C ASN A 341 17.64 10.13 18.52
N GLN A 342 16.69 9.50 19.20
CA GLN A 342 16.46 9.70 20.64
C GLN A 342 17.67 9.26 21.46
N VAL A 343 18.17 8.04 21.22
CA VAL A 343 19.33 7.50 21.94
C VAL A 343 20.58 8.33 21.65
N ALA A 344 20.82 8.71 20.39
CA ALA A 344 21.93 9.57 20.00
C ALA A 344 21.88 10.94 20.69
N ALA A 345 20.69 11.55 20.79
CA ALA A 345 20.51 12.83 21.47
C ALA A 345 20.78 12.73 22.99
N ASN A 346 20.33 11.65 23.63
CA ASN A 346 20.59 11.41 25.05
C ASN A 346 22.09 11.14 25.32
N LEU A 347 22.75 10.38 24.44
CA LEU A 347 24.19 10.16 24.50
C LEU A 347 24.97 11.47 24.35
N ALA A 348 24.65 12.28 23.34
CA ALA A 348 25.29 13.57 23.12
C ALA A 348 25.11 14.52 24.32
N ARG A 349 23.93 14.51 24.95
CA ARG A 349 23.66 15.29 26.16
C ARG A 349 24.55 14.87 27.32
N PHE A 350 24.74 13.57 27.53
CA PHE A 350 25.61 13.07 28.59
C PHE A 350 27.09 13.40 28.33
N THR A 351 27.58 13.14 27.11
CA THR A 351 28.99 13.40 26.76
C THR A 351 29.33 14.89 26.75
N GLY A 352 28.36 15.74 26.43
CA GLY A 352 28.54 17.20 26.37
C GLY A 352 28.39 17.92 27.70
N THR A 353 27.84 17.30 28.74
CA THR A 353 27.63 17.96 30.04
C THR A 353 28.92 17.92 30.88
N PRO A 354 29.51 19.07 31.26
CA PRO A 354 30.73 19.11 32.06
C PRO A 354 30.58 18.42 33.42
N ALA A 355 31.66 17.86 33.96
CA ALA A 355 31.66 17.15 35.24
C ALA A 355 31.25 18.05 36.43
N GLU A 356 31.42 19.36 36.31
CA GLU A 356 31.06 20.35 37.32
C GLU A 356 29.53 20.47 37.54
N HIS A 357 28.72 20.10 36.54
CA HIS A 357 27.26 20.18 36.58
C HIS A 357 26.65 18.83 37.01
N ASP A 358 26.92 18.41 38.23
CA ASP A 358 26.59 17.07 38.73
C ASP A 358 25.09 16.72 38.61
N SER A 359 24.17 17.64 38.91
CA SER A 359 22.73 17.40 38.78
C SER A 359 22.29 17.15 37.33
N ALA A 360 22.79 17.95 36.39
CA ALA A 360 22.50 17.81 34.96
C ALA A 360 23.12 16.52 34.39
N ARG A 361 24.35 16.20 34.82
CA ARG A 361 25.05 14.99 34.39
C ARG A 361 24.38 13.72 34.93
N ARG A 362 23.90 13.73 36.18
CA ARG A 362 23.07 12.67 36.76
C ARG A 362 21.74 12.50 36.02
N ALA A 363 21.07 13.59 35.64
CA ALA A 363 19.84 13.52 34.85
C ALA A 363 20.07 12.92 33.45
N ALA A 364 21.17 13.30 32.78
CA ALA A 364 21.55 12.73 31.49
C ALA A 364 21.91 11.23 31.59
N LEU A 365 22.62 10.83 32.66
CA LEU A 365 22.93 9.43 32.95
C LEU A 365 21.66 8.59 33.17
N ALA A 366 20.68 9.12 33.90
CA ALA A 366 19.41 8.43 34.12
C ALA A 366 18.65 8.19 32.80
N ALA A 367 18.65 9.17 31.89
CA ALA A 367 18.06 9.01 30.56
C ALA A 367 18.77 7.94 29.72
N LEU A 368 20.11 7.92 29.73
CA LEU A 368 20.90 6.88 29.06
C LEU A 368 20.66 5.48 29.62
N THR A 369 20.57 5.36 30.93
CA THR A 369 20.29 4.09 31.61
C THR A 369 18.90 3.59 31.24
N ALA A 370 17.90 4.48 31.20
CA ALA A 370 16.55 4.14 30.75
C ALA A 370 16.51 3.67 29.28
N ASP A 371 17.29 4.29 28.40
CA ASP A 371 17.44 3.85 27.00
C ASP A 371 18.11 2.47 26.94
N ARG A 372 19.21 2.26 27.66
CA ARG A 372 19.92 0.97 27.74
C ARG A 372 19.02 -0.15 28.22
N ASP A 373 18.31 0.06 29.33
CA ASP A 373 17.37 -0.92 29.89
C ASP A 373 16.21 -1.20 28.94
N ARG A 374 15.76 -0.20 28.19
CA ARG A 374 14.71 -0.39 27.18
C ARG A 374 15.18 -1.28 26.04
N LEU A 375 16.41 -1.08 25.56
CA LEU A 375 16.98 -1.90 24.48
C LEU A 375 17.28 -3.33 24.96
N ASP A 376 17.84 -3.48 26.16
CA ASP A 376 18.08 -4.79 26.79
C ASP A 376 16.76 -5.55 27.00
N ARG A 377 15.69 -4.87 27.42
CA ARG A 377 14.35 -5.49 27.46
C ARG A 377 13.91 -6.00 26.10
N TYR A 378 14.11 -5.25 25.02
CA TYR A 378 13.73 -5.71 23.68
C TYR A 378 14.53 -6.96 23.23
N GLU A 379 15.80 -7.07 23.60
CA GLU A 379 16.60 -8.27 23.34
C GLU A 379 16.08 -9.48 24.13
N ARG A 380 15.65 -9.28 25.37
CA ARG A 380 15.19 -10.38 26.24
C ARG A 380 13.74 -10.81 25.96
N THR A 381 12.84 -9.86 25.77
CA THR A 381 11.39 -10.12 25.63
C THR A 381 10.90 -10.14 24.19
N GLY A 382 11.77 -9.78 23.23
CA GLY A 382 11.44 -9.63 21.83
C GLY A 382 11.17 -8.18 21.42
N VAL A 383 11.55 -7.87 20.18
CA VAL A 383 11.43 -6.54 19.59
C VAL A 383 9.94 -6.26 19.25
N PRO A 384 9.40 -5.07 19.57
CA PRO A 384 8.05 -4.69 19.18
C PRO A 384 7.89 -4.67 17.65
N LEU A 385 6.75 -5.16 17.12
CA LEU A 385 6.48 -5.23 15.67
C LEU A 385 6.77 -3.93 14.90
N ARG A 386 6.50 -2.77 15.51
CA ARG A 386 6.77 -1.44 14.95
C ARG A 386 8.25 -1.15 14.71
N LEU A 387 9.16 -1.95 15.25
CA LEU A 387 10.61 -1.87 15.09
C LEU A 387 11.18 -3.09 14.36
N CYS A 388 10.37 -4.12 14.09
CA CYS A 388 10.76 -5.40 13.50
C CYS A 388 10.95 -5.31 11.96
N PHE A 389 10.74 -6.43 11.25
CA PHE A 389 10.92 -6.57 9.80
C PHE A 389 12.38 -6.40 9.34
N GLY A 390 13.33 -6.86 10.16
CA GLY A 390 14.76 -6.76 9.86
C GLY A 390 15.35 -5.35 9.99
N MET A 391 14.55 -4.37 10.43
CA MET A 391 14.98 -2.97 10.53
C MET A 391 15.53 -2.59 11.91
N TYR A 392 15.43 -3.48 12.91
CA TYR A 392 15.87 -3.19 14.27
C TYR A 392 17.39 -3.05 14.37
N ARG A 393 17.85 -1.91 14.92
CA ARG A 393 19.29 -1.61 15.10
C ARG A 393 19.70 -1.33 16.55
N GLY A 394 18.77 -1.48 17.51
CA GLY A 394 19.02 -1.15 18.91
C GLY A 394 20.07 -2.02 19.59
N ALA A 395 20.17 -3.31 19.23
CA ALA A 395 21.15 -4.22 19.81
C ALA A 395 22.61 -3.72 19.67
N ALA A 396 22.94 -3.10 18.53
CA ALA A 396 24.27 -2.58 18.26
C ALA A 396 24.65 -1.37 19.16
N LEU A 397 23.67 -0.72 19.79
CA LEU A 397 23.91 0.41 20.68
C LEU A 397 24.23 -0.01 22.12
N LEU A 398 23.88 -1.24 22.54
CA LEU A 398 24.08 -1.69 23.91
C LEU A 398 25.54 -1.55 24.39
N PRO A 399 26.57 -2.00 23.64
CA PRO A 399 27.96 -1.83 24.08
C PRO A 399 28.40 -0.36 24.17
N VAL A 400 27.86 0.51 23.31
CA VAL A 400 28.16 1.95 23.33
C VAL A 400 27.57 2.60 24.59
N LEU A 401 26.33 2.25 24.91
CA LEU A 401 25.65 2.73 26.11
C LEU A 401 26.32 2.21 27.39
N ASP A 402 26.67 0.92 27.43
CA ASP A 402 27.36 0.32 28.57
C ASP A 402 28.70 1.02 28.84
N ARG A 403 29.48 1.31 27.79
CA ARG A 403 30.75 2.05 27.93
C ARG A 403 30.54 3.48 28.40
N ALA A 404 29.53 4.18 27.88
CA ALA A 404 29.23 5.55 28.29
C ALA A 404 28.73 5.63 29.75
N ILE A 405 27.90 4.68 30.18
CA ILE A 405 27.44 4.58 31.58
C ILE A 405 28.63 4.28 32.50
N ALA A 406 29.51 3.35 32.10
CA ALA A 406 30.70 2.99 32.87
C ALA A 406 31.72 4.14 33.00
N SER A 407 31.73 5.11 32.08
CA SER A 407 32.63 6.28 32.17
C SER A 407 32.16 7.36 33.15
N TYR A 408 31.04 7.16 33.85
CA TYR A 408 30.59 8.10 34.86
C TYR A 408 31.37 7.91 36.17
N GLU A 409 32.11 8.93 36.56
CA GLU A 409 32.72 9.04 37.88
C GLU A 409 31.92 10.04 38.73
N PRO A 410 31.42 9.64 39.92
CA PRO A 410 30.75 10.57 40.82
C PRO A 410 31.76 11.59 41.37
N PRO A 411 31.36 12.86 41.57
CA PRO A 411 32.26 13.84 42.17
C PRO A 411 32.71 13.39 43.57
N PRO A 412 33.94 13.72 43.99
CA PRO A 412 34.43 13.37 45.31
C PRO A 412 33.49 13.91 46.38
N SER A 413 33.20 13.11 47.40
CA SER A 413 32.36 13.55 48.50
C SER A 413 32.96 14.81 49.15
N PRO A 414 32.13 15.82 49.48
CA PRO A 414 32.63 17.02 50.15
C PRO A 414 33.30 16.64 51.48
N PRO A 415 34.35 17.39 51.91
CA PRO A 415 35.04 17.11 53.16
C PRO A 415 34.06 17.24 54.35
N THR A 416 34.21 16.36 55.34
CA THR A 416 33.42 16.43 56.58
C THR A 416 34.09 17.42 57.52
N ILE A 417 33.39 18.48 57.90
CA ILE A 417 33.89 19.51 58.83
C ILE A 417 33.18 19.32 60.18
N ILE A 418 33.96 19.05 61.22
CA ILE A 418 33.51 19.00 62.62
C ILE A 418 33.94 20.30 63.29
N THR A 419 33.00 21.13 63.72
CA THR A 419 33.31 22.41 64.37
C THR A 419 33.22 22.30 65.89
N LEU A 420 34.29 22.65 66.59
CA LEU A 420 34.35 22.71 68.05
C LEU A 420 34.42 24.15 68.53
N ASP A 421 33.60 24.50 69.50
CA ASP A 421 33.60 25.83 70.12
C ASP A 421 34.85 26.01 71.00
N SER A 422 35.69 27.01 70.70
CA SER A 422 36.92 27.28 71.44
C SER A 422 36.65 27.75 72.87
N MET A 423 35.47 28.31 73.17
CA MET A 423 35.13 28.77 74.53
C MET A 423 34.86 27.62 75.50
N SER A 424 34.38 26.49 74.96
CA SER A 424 34.22 25.24 75.70
C SER A 424 35.57 24.56 75.95
N LEU A 425 36.53 24.72 75.02
CA LEU A 425 37.83 24.06 75.05
C LEU A 425 38.91 24.82 75.83
N PHE A 426 38.95 26.16 75.74
CA PHE A 426 40.08 26.98 76.21
C PHE A 426 39.63 28.21 77.02
N ASP A 427 40.46 28.65 77.96
CA ASP A 427 40.28 29.96 78.61
C ASP A 427 40.73 31.11 77.71
N SER A 428 40.29 32.33 78.02
CA SER A 428 40.63 33.53 77.26
C SER A 428 42.16 33.72 77.20
N GLY A 429 42.69 33.99 76.00
CA GLY A 429 44.13 34.15 75.75
C GLY A 429 44.99 32.90 75.96
N ARG A 430 44.40 31.75 76.28
CA ARG A 430 45.14 30.50 76.55
C ARG A 430 44.89 29.44 75.47
N ALA A 431 45.87 28.55 75.35
CA ALA A 431 45.84 27.37 74.49
C ALA A 431 45.88 26.06 75.30
N GLN A 432 45.70 26.11 76.62
CA GLN A 432 45.59 24.93 77.47
C GLN A 432 44.14 24.47 77.56
N LEU A 433 43.88 23.18 77.30
CA LEU A 433 42.56 22.58 77.35
C LEU A 433 41.98 22.59 78.78
N LYS A 434 40.71 22.96 78.92
CA LYS A 434 40.01 22.92 80.22
C LYS A 434 39.73 21.48 80.66
N PRO A 435 39.68 21.18 81.97
CA PRO A 435 39.29 19.85 82.47
C PRO A 435 37.91 19.37 81.97
N GLY A 436 36.96 20.27 81.71
CA GLY A 436 35.63 19.95 81.17
C GLY A 436 35.55 19.78 79.64
N SER A 437 36.62 20.07 78.91
CA SER A 437 36.66 20.02 77.44
C SER A 437 36.67 18.60 76.87
N THR A 438 37.02 17.61 77.71
CA THR A 438 37.13 16.18 77.38
C THR A 438 35.86 15.65 76.71
N ARG A 439 34.66 16.06 77.15
CA ARG A 439 33.40 15.56 76.58
C ARG A 439 33.21 15.97 75.12
N ALA A 440 33.53 17.22 74.77
CA ALA A 440 33.42 17.71 73.40
C ALA A 440 34.47 17.06 72.49
N LEU A 441 35.68 16.85 73.02
CA LEU A 441 36.77 16.19 72.30
C LEU A 441 36.53 14.69 72.11
N VAL A 442 35.91 13.99 73.07
CA VAL A 442 35.48 12.59 72.92
C VAL A 442 34.41 12.47 71.82
N GLY A 443 33.43 13.36 71.79
CA GLY A 443 32.43 13.37 70.71
C GLY A 443 33.05 13.62 69.33
N ALA A 444 34.04 14.52 69.25
CA ALA A 444 34.83 14.71 68.02
C ALA A 444 35.60 13.45 67.63
N LEU A 445 36.23 12.80 68.61
CA LEU A 445 37.01 11.57 68.41
C LEU A 445 36.14 10.41 67.91
N GLU A 446 34.93 10.24 68.43
CA GLU A 446 33.97 9.23 67.95
C GLU A 446 33.61 9.47 66.48
N MET A 447 33.34 10.73 66.10
CA MET A 447 33.07 11.09 64.69
C MET A 447 34.28 10.87 63.78
N ILE A 448 35.49 11.10 64.26
CA ILE A 448 36.74 10.81 63.53
C ILE A 448 36.93 9.29 63.37
N LYS A 449 36.75 8.52 64.44
CA LYS A 449 36.86 7.05 64.42
C LYS A 449 35.83 6.39 63.51
N ALA A 450 34.64 6.99 63.36
CA ALA A 450 33.62 6.54 62.42
C ALA A 450 34.02 6.70 60.95
N GLN A 451 35.09 7.45 60.64
CA GLN A 451 35.59 7.68 59.29
C GLN A 451 37.10 7.35 59.16
N PRO A 452 37.48 6.06 59.26
CA PRO A 452 38.88 5.65 59.17
C PRO A 452 39.48 5.95 57.77
N GLY A 453 40.79 6.19 57.70
CA GLY A 453 41.51 6.40 56.44
C GLY A 453 41.47 7.83 55.86
N LYS A 454 41.06 8.83 56.65
CA LYS A 454 41.10 10.25 56.27
C LYS A 454 42.22 10.99 57.00
N ARG A 455 42.81 12.00 56.36
CA ARG A 455 43.74 12.93 57.02
C ARG A 455 42.96 13.99 57.80
N ILE A 456 43.48 14.37 58.95
CA ILE A 456 42.80 15.24 59.91
C ILE A 456 43.45 16.62 59.86
N LEU A 457 42.75 17.62 59.33
CA LEU A 457 43.19 19.02 59.39
C LEU A 457 42.55 19.70 60.59
N VAL A 458 43.36 20.15 61.55
CA VAL A 458 42.90 20.93 62.72
C VAL A 458 43.21 22.41 62.47
N ALA A 459 42.15 23.20 62.30
CA ALA A 459 42.22 24.62 62.00
C ALA A 459 41.76 25.47 63.18
N GLY A 460 42.64 26.34 63.70
CA GLY A 460 42.30 27.27 64.77
C GLY A 460 41.85 28.63 64.23
N HIS A 461 40.83 29.21 64.88
CA HIS A 461 40.31 30.55 64.57
C HIS A 461 40.15 31.39 65.85
N THR A 462 40.39 32.69 65.73
CA THR A 462 40.18 33.69 66.80
C THR A 462 39.11 34.70 66.39
N ASP A 463 38.69 35.54 67.35
CA ASP A 463 38.02 36.79 67.01
C ASP A 463 39.06 37.85 66.60
N ASN A 464 38.60 39.07 66.33
CA ASN A 464 39.44 40.19 65.91
C ASN A 464 40.00 41.01 67.08
N LEU A 465 39.94 40.52 68.32
CA LEU A 465 40.48 41.25 69.47
C LEU A 465 41.98 40.91 69.62
N GLY A 466 42.82 41.93 69.72
CA GLY A 466 44.28 41.79 69.78
C GLY A 466 44.98 42.02 68.44
N ASP A 467 46.30 41.86 68.41
CA ASP A 467 47.07 41.99 67.18
C ASP A 467 47.02 40.70 66.34
N ARG A 468 47.19 40.86 65.02
CA ARG A 468 47.09 39.77 64.05
C ARG A 468 48.12 38.67 64.27
N GLU A 469 49.33 39.02 64.71
CA GLU A 469 50.42 38.05 64.90
C GLU A 469 50.17 37.17 66.14
N SER A 470 49.72 37.78 67.23
CA SER A 470 49.30 37.12 68.46
C SER A 470 48.10 36.19 68.21
N ASN A 471 47.09 36.67 67.47
CA ASN A 471 45.95 35.84 67.07
C ASN A 471 46.34 34.66 66.18
N GLN A 472 47.28 34.86 65.26
CA GLN A 472 47.84 33.78 64.45
C GLN A 472 48.53 32.74 65.34
N ARG A 473 49.45 33.15 66.23
CA ARG A 473 50.14 32.23 67.16
C ARG A 473 49.17 31.51 68.09
N LEU A 474 48.17 32.21 68.64
CA LEU A 474 47.15 31.64 69.51
C LEU A 474 46.30 30.60 68.78
N SER A 475 45.91 30.87 67.53
CA SER A 475 45.14 29.94 66.72
C SER A 475 45.92 28.65 66.42
N ILE A 476 47.22 28.75 66.12
CA ILE A 476 48.10 27.59 65.92
C ILE A 476 48.25 26.82 67.23
N ALA A 477 48.53 27.51 68.34
CA ALA A 477 48.73 26.87 69.64
C ALA A 477 47.48 26.09 70.10
N ARG A 478 46.28 26.65 69.90
CA ARG A 478 45.01 25.97 70.20
C ARG A 478 44.77 24.75 69.30
N ALA A 479 45.05 24.88 68.00
CA ALA A 479 44.95 23.75 67.08
C ALA A 479 45.95 22.62 67.43
N SER A 480 47.18 22.98 67.83
CA SER A 480 48.18 22.03 68.34
C SER A 480 47.69 21.32 69.61
N ALA A 481 47.12 22.04 70.58
CA ALA A 481 46.60 21.43 71.80
C ALA A 481 45.46 20.43 71.54
N VAL A 482 44.56 20.73 70.60
CA VAL A 482 43.52 19.78 70.17
C VAL A 482 44.13 18.58 69.46
N ARG A 483 45.13 18.79 68.57
CA ARG A 483 45.86 17.69 67.92
C ARG A 483 46.52 16.78 68.95
N ASP A 484 47.25 17.34 69.91
CA ASP A 484 48.03 16.59 70.90
C ASP A 484 47.11 15.71 71.75
N TRP A 485 46.00 16.27 72.20
CA TRP A 485 44.97 15.50 72.90
C TRP A 485 44.39 14.37 72.02
N LEU A 486 44.08 14.66 70.75
CA LEU A 486 43.55 13.64 69.82
C LEU A 486 44.58 12.55 69.51
N MET A 487 45.86 12.88 69.39
CA MET A 487 46.93 11.90 69.18
C MET A 487 47.03 10.94 70.37
N GLU A 488 47.05 11.47 71.59
CA GLU A 488 47.11 10.66 72.82
C GLU A 488 45.86 9.81 73.01
N ALA A 489 44.66 10.38 72.85
CA ALA A 489 43.40 9.68 73.07
C ALA A 489 43.06 8.64 71.98
N ALA A 490 43.55 8.84 70.75
CA ALA A 490 43.26 7.98 69.61
C ALA A 490 44.38 7.00 69.25
N ALA A 491 45.58 7.14 69.85
CA ALA A 491 46.80 6.46 69.43
C ALA A 491 47.12 6.64 67.92
N THR A 492 46.78 7.81 67.37
CA THR A 492 46.95 8.13 65.94
C THR A 492 48.32 8.78 65.73
N PRO A 493 49.10 8.36 64.71
CA PRO A 493 50.42 8.94 64.45
C PRO A 493 50.33 10.42 64.05
N ALA A 494 51.36 11.19 64.41
CA ALA A 494 51.44 12.63 64.08
C ALA A 494 51.33 12.92 62.57
N SER A 495 51.75 11.97 61.72
CA SER A 495 51.66 12.06 60.25
C SER A 495 50.23 12.12 59.71
N ALA A 496 49.22 11.72 60.49
CA ALA A 496 47.81 11.80 60.10
C ALA A 496 47.20 13.19 60.29
N PHE A 497 47.90 14.09 60.99
CA PHE A 497 47.40 15.43 61.34
C PHE A 497 48.11 16.54 60.58
N ALA A 498 47.35 17.51 60.11
CA ALA A 498 47.84 18.81 59.66
C ALA A 498 47.28 19.89 60.58
N ILE A 499 48.09 20.88 60.94
CA ILE A 499 47.66 22.03 61.75
C ILE A 499 47.67 23.28 60.88
N GLN A 500 46.63 24.09 61.00
CA GLN A 500 46.58 25.41 60.39
C GLN A 500 46.05 26.44 61.39
N GLY A 501 46.76 27.55 61.55
CA GLY A 501 46.21 28.73 62.20
C GLY A 501 45.66 29.68 61.15
N TYR A 502 44.45 30.18 61.33
CA TYR A 502 43.90 31.25 60.50
C TYR A 502 43.79 32.59 61.23
N GLY A 503 44.08 32.64 62.53
CA GLY A 503 43.86 33.83 63.35
C GLY A 503 42.44 34.37 63.16
N ASP A 504 42.35 35.67 62.90
CA ASP A 504 41.11 36.41 62.67
C ASP A 504 40.70 36.50 61.18
N SER A 505 41.47 35.89 60.27
CA SER A 505 41.32 36.08 58.81
C SER A 505 40.13 35.37 58.17
N ARG A 506 39.46 34.45 58.89
CA ARG A 506 38.30 33.68 58.40
C ARG A 506 37.13 33.70 59.42
N PRO A 507 36.48 34.86 59.62
CA PRO A 507 35.31 34.96 60.49
C PRO A 507 34.08 34.29 59.84
N ILE A 508 33.27 33.60 60.64
CA ILE A 508 31.98 33.00 60.23
C ILE A 508 30.77 33.80 60.73
N ALA A 509 31.00 34.78 61.60
CA ALA A 509 30.00 35.68 62.13
C ALA A 509 30.59 37.10 62.30
N ASP A 510 29.71 38.09 62.45
CA ASP A 510 30.13 39.47 62.61
C ASP A 510 30.93 39.67 63.93
N ASN A 511 32.17 40.13 63.82
CA ASN A 511 33.03 40.40 64.98
C ASN A 511 32.57 41.61 65.81
N ARG A 512 31.61 42.41 65.31
CA ARG A 512 31.08 43.56 66.05
C ARG A 512 30.22 43.15 67.25
N THR A 513 29.56 41.99 67.22
CA THR A 513 28.72 41.50 68.32
C THR A 513 29.46 40.51 69.22
N PRO A 514 29.20 40.50 70.54
CA PRO A 514 29.74 39.49 71.45
C PRO A 514 29.46 38.05 71.00
N GLU A 515 28.25 37.81 70.50
CA GLU A 515 27.79 36.50 70.02
C GLU A 515 28.51 36.08 68.74
N GLY A 516 28.80 37.02 67.83
CA GLY A 516 29.57 36.74 66.63
C GLY A 516 31.04 36.48 66.92
N ARG A 517 31.65 37.22 67.86
CA ARG A 517 33.00 36.91 68.36
C ARG A 517 33.10 35.53 69.00
N ALA A 518 32.09 35.15 69.80
CA ALA A 518 32.04 33.81 70.39
C ALA A 518 32.05 32.71 69.32
N ARG A 519 31.25 32.86 68.25
CA ARG A 519 31.24 31.91 67.12
C ARG A 519 32.55 31.89 66.32
N ASN A 520 33.25 33.02 66.22
CA ASN A 520 34.52 33.09 65.49
C ASN A 520 35.67 32.40 66.24
N ARG A 521 35.62 32.36 67.58
CA ARG A 521 36.55 31.59 68.42
C ARG A 521 36.19 30.11 68.35
N ARG A 522 36.79 29.37 67.41
CA ARG A 522 36.51 27.95 67.18
C ARG A 522 37.74 27.19 66.71
N VAL A 523 37.67 25.87 66.85
CA VAL A 523 38.59 24.94 66.21
C VAL A 523 37.79 24.06 65.26
N GLU A 524 38.13 24.07 63.99
CA GLU A 524 37.52 23.20 63.00
C GLU A 524 38.41 21.98 62.77
N ILE A 525 37.82 20.80 62.78
CA ILE A 525 38.47 19.56 62.41
C ILE A 525 37.88 19.12 61.07
N THR A 526 38.68 19.18 60.01
CA THR A 526 38.26 18.77 58.67
C THR A 526 38.86 17.41 58.34
N LEU A 527 37.99 16.46 58.00
CA LEU A 527 38.37 15.13 57.54
C LEU A 527 38.49 15.14 56.01
N VAL A 528 39.72 15.11 55.53
CA VAL A 528 40.03 15.15 54.10
C VAL A 528 40.28 13.72 53.60
N PRO A 529 39.55 13.24 52.58
CA PRO A 529 39.85 11.96 51.99
C PRO A 529 41.26 11.97 51.41
N GLU A 530 42.05 10.95 51.74
CA GLU A 530 43.39 10.79 51.18
C GLU A 530 43.24 10.52 49.67
N ARG A 531 43.79 11.40 48.83
CA ARG A 531 43.89 11.09 47.40
C ARG A 531 44.87 9.92 47.27
N PRO A 532 44.50 8.80 46.62
CA PRO A 532 45.51 7.89 46.09
C PRO A 532 46.43 8.71 45.18
N GLY A 533 47.74 8.49 45.27
CA GLY A 533 48.77 9.27 44.57
C GLY A 533 48.43 9.52 43.09
N ALA A 534 48.71 10.74 42.65
CA ALA A 534 48.72 11.13 41.25
C ALA A 534 49.77 10.33 40.46
#